data_AF-A0A9Q3D2R6-F1
#
_entry.id   AF-A0A9Q3D2R6-F1
#
_cell.length_a   1.000
_cell.length_b   1.000
_cell.length_c   1.000
_cell.angle_alpha   90.00
_cell.angle_beta   90.00
_cell.angle_gamma   90.00
#
_symmetry.space_group_name_H-M   'P 1'
#
loop_
_entity.id
_entity.type
_entity.pdbx_description
1 polymer ?
#
loop_
_entity_poly.entity_id
_entity_poly.type
_entity_poly.pdbx_seq_one_letter_code
_entity_poly.pdbx_strand_id
1 'polypeptide(L)'
;MTRHIWKQTPMKGTRWKNSVEVRLTKEFPREHPVFPVSLVKPYFQKSEDKFRSIKDTTTPPDIVEVEDSPGAMKKIIKTRKIRLNGKDQRQYLARFQNQTADKDKWLAEDAIPDGNINLRSFRESRKTEQSHQS
;
A
#
# COMPACT_ATOMS: atom_id res chain seq x y z
N MET A 1 -19.14 47.15 -15.53
CA MET A 1 -18.37 45.93 -15.87
C MET A 1 -17.93 45.27 -14.56
N THR A 2 -18.59 44.18 -14.18
CA THR A 2 -18.50 43.58 -12.83
C THR A 2 -17.47 42.46 -12.82
N ARG A 3 -16.32 42.66 -12.14
CA ARG A 3 -15.27 41.63 -12.01
C ARG A 3 -15.69 40.58 -10.99
N HIS A 4 -15.80 39.33 -11.42
CA HIS A 4 -16.08 38.19 -10.56
C HIS A 4 -14.79 37.75 -9.86
N ILE A 5 -14.71 38.00 -8.56
CA ILE A 5 -13.60 37.55 -7.71
C ILE A 5 -13.95 36.15 -7.23
N TRP A 6 -13.23 35.13 -7.71
CA TRP A 6 -13.33 33.78 -7.18
C TRP A 6 -12.60 33.71 -5.84
N LYS A 7 -13.35 33.65 -4.73
CA LYS A 7 -12.78 33.30 -3.44
C LYS A 7 -12.57 31.79 -3.39
N GLN A 8 -11.31 31.35 -3.42
CA GLN A 8 -10.96 30.00 -2.99
C GLN A 8 -11.36 29.86 -1.53
N THR A 9 -12.39 29.05 -1.28
CA THR A 9 -12.78 28.70 0.08
C THR A 9 -11.93 27.50 0.48
N PRO A 10 -11.09 27.57 1.54
CA PRO A 10 -10.32 26.41 1.94
C PRO A 10 -11.28 25.30 2.40
N MET A 11 -11.08 24.07 1.92
CA MET A 11 -11.82 22.92 2.42
C MET A 11 -11.52 22.73 3.90
N LYS A 12 -12.55 22.89 4.75
CA LYS A 12 -12.46 22.55 6.17
C LYS A 12 -12.22 21.04 6.28
N GLY A 13 -11.02 20.63 6.69
CA GLY A 13 -10.79 19.25 7.13
C GLY A 13 -9.41 18.61 6.89
N THR A 14 -8.52 19.19 6.08
CA THR A 14 -7.23 18.53 5.77
C THR A 14 -6.03 19.16 6.47
N ARG A 15 -6.10 19.31 7.80
CA ARG A 15 -4.95 19.75 8.62
C ARG A 15 -4.35 18.53 9.32
N TRP A 16 -3.25 18.02 8.78
CA TRP A 16 -2.47 16.95 9.41
C TRP A 16 -1.69 17.51 10.62
N LYS A 17 -1.42 16.70 11.65
CA LYS A 17 -0.84 17.15 12.94
C LYS A 17 0.47 17.96 12.80
N ASN A 18 1.20 17.81 11.70
CA ASN A 18 2.49 18.48 11.45
C ASN A 18 2.47 19.47 10.27
N SER A 19 1.30 19.93 9.81
CA SER A 19 1.24 20.87 8.68
C SER A 19 1.54 22.31 9.11
N VAL A 20 2.53 22.95 8.47
CA VAL A 20 2.85 24.38 8.60
C VAL A 20 2.22 25.16 7.44
N GLU A 21 1.41 26.17 7.75
CA GLU A 21 0.78 27.03 6.75
C GLU A 21 1.80 28.09 6.28
N VAL A 22 2.14 28.08 5.00
CA VAL A 22 2.98 29.12 4.39
C VAL A 22 2.09 30.22 3.83
N ARG A 23 2.09 31.38 4.48
CA ARG A 23 1.41 32.60 3.99
C ARG A 23 2.36 33.39 3.10
N LEU A 24 2.16 33.32 1.79
CA LEU A 24 2.89 34.16 0.84
C LEU A 24 2.36 35.59 0.93
N THR A 25 3.12 36.51 1.53
CA THR A 25 2.72 37.91 1.73
C THR A 25 3.02 38.81 0.53
N LYS A 26 3.76 38.31 -0.47
CA LYS A 26 4.20 39.08 -1.63
C LYS A 26 3.52 38.54 -2.89
N GLU A 27 3.03 39.45 -3.73
CA GLU A 27 2.59 39.12 -5.08
C GLU A 27 3.84 38.73 -5.89
N PHE A 28 4.04 37.44 -6.12
CA PHE A 28 5.08 36.98 -7.02
C PHE A 28 4.61 37.23 -8.45
N PRO A 29 5.40 37.89 -9.30
CA PRO A 29 5.05 38.02 -10.71
C PRO A 29 4.89 36.60 -11.28
N ARG A 30 3.79 36.35 -11.99
CA ARG A 30 3.58 35.11 -12.77
C ARG A 30 4.43 35.12 -14.03
N GLU A 31 5.69 35.49 -13.89
CA GLU A 31 6.65 35.43 -14.98
C GLU A 31 7.28 34.04 -14.92
N HIS A 32 6.94 33.21 -15.91
CA HIS A 32 7.73 32.01 -16.15
C HIS A 32 9.15 32.46 -16.50
N PRO A 33 10.20 31.92 -15.87
CA PRO A 33 11.55 32.22 -16.30
C PRO A 33 11.70 31.83 -17.77
N VAL A 34 11.92 32.82 -18.64
CA VAL A 34 12.18 32.58 -20.05
C VAL A 34 13.66 32.25 -20.16
N PHE A 35 13.97 30.96 -20.25
CA PHE A 35 15.31 30.52 -20.57
C PHE A 35 15.61 30.84 -22.03
N PRO A 36 16.78 31.43 -22.36
CA PRO A 36 17.19 31.57 -23.74
C PRO A 36 17.37 30.18 -24.35
N VAL A 37 16.42 29.76 -25.18
CA VAL A 37 16.51 28.50 -25.92
C VAL A 37 17.46 28.67 -27.11
N SER A 38 18.75 28.53 -26.84
CA SER A 38 19.74 28.19 -27.86
C SER A 38 20.32 26.80 -27.61
N LEU A 39 19.45 25.81 -27.44
CA LEU A 39 19.87 24.41 -27.45
C LEU A 39 19.67 23.85 -28.85
N VAL A 40 20.57 24.23 -29.77
CA VAL A 40 20.82 23.39 -30.95
C VAL A 40 21.52 22.15 -30.42
N LYS A 41 20.74 21.13 -30.06
CA LYS A 41 21.27 19.84 -29.67
C LYS A 41 21.76 19.15 -30.95
N PRO A 42 23.06 18.93 -31.15
CA PRO A 42 23.55 18.28 -32.35
C PRO A 42 22.95 16.87 -32.44
N TYR A 43 22.33 16.57 -33.57
CA TYR A 43 21.88 15.22 -33.89
C TYR A 43 23.10 14.39 -34.28
N PHE A 44 23.52 13.48 -33.41
CA PHE A 44 24.52 12.47 -33.75
C PHE A 44 23.82 11.30 -34.44
N GLN A 45 24.45 10.74 -35.48
CA GLN A 45 24.02 9.47 -36.05
C GLN A 45 24.09 8.38 -34.96
N LYS A 46 23.08 7.50 -34.94
CA LYS A 46 22.99 6.42 -33.96
C LYS A 46 24.15 5.45 -34.19
N SER A 47 25.16 5.46 -33.32
CA SER A 47 26.15 4.38 -33.24
C SER A 47 25.55 3.21 -32.46
N GLU A 48 25.61 2.01 -33.01
CA GLU A 48 25.08 0.76 -32.41
C GLU A 48 25.61 0.55 -30.97
N ASP A 49 26.83 1.00 -30.68
CA ASP A 49 27.45 0.87 -29.35
C ASP A 49 26.80 1.75 -28.26
N LYS A 50 26.20 2.90 -28.62
CA LYS A 50 25.63 3.86 -27.64
C LYS A 50 24.14 3.68 -27.42
N PHE A 51 23.45 3.04 -28.37
CA PHE A 51 22.01 2.81 -28.32
C PHE A 51 21.73 1.36 -28.67
N ARG A 52 21.82 0.48 -27.66
CA ARG A 52 21.41 -0.92 -27.80
C ARG A 52 19.97 -0.95 -28.30
N SER A 53 19.73 -1.69 -29.38
CA SER A 53 18.38 -1.86 -29.88
C SER A 53 17.56 -2.65 -28.85
N ILE A 54 16.29 -2.31 -28.66
CA ILE A 54 15.37 -2.96 -27.70
C ILE A 54 15.28 -4.49 -27.93
N LYS A 55 15.77 -4.99 -29.07
CA LYS A 55 15.81 -6.42 -29.40
C LYS A 55 16.71 -7.24 -28.46
N ASP A 56 17.58 -6.60 -27.68
CA ASP A 56 18.28 -7.26 -26.56
C ASP A 56 17.37 -7.32 -25.32
N THR A 57 16.11 -7.67 -25.50
CA THR A 57 15.20 -7.92 -24.39
C THR A 57 15.63 -9.23 -23.75
N THR A 58 16.45 -9.14 -22.70
CA THR A 58 16.57 -10.18 -21.69
C THR A 58 15.17 -10.65 -21.35
N THR A 59 14.86 -11.90 -21.69
CA THR A 59 13.61 -12.56 -21.31
C THR A 59 13.39 -12.31 -19.82
N PRO A 60 12.23 -11.79 -19.40
CA PRO A 60 11.95 -11.67 -17.98
C PRO A 60 12.18 -13.04 -17.33
N PRO A 61 12.85 -13.12 -16.18
CA PRO A 61 12.99 -14.39 -15.49
C PRO A 61 11.59 -14.98 -15.28
N ASP A 62 11.43 -16.27 -15.58
CA ASP A 62 10.22 -17.00 -15.24
C ASP A 62 9.92 -16.76 -13.77
N ILE A 63 8.70 -16.31 -13.48
CA ILE A 63 8.22 -16.12 -12.12
C ILE A 63 8.12 -17.52 -11.53
N VAL A 64 9.18 -17.95 -10.84
CA VAL A 64 9.15 -19.18 -10.07
C VAL A 64 8.08 -18.97 -9.01
N GLU A 65 6.97 -19.71 -9.10
CA GLU A 65 6.00 -19.81 -8.02
C GLU A 65 6.78 -20.35 -6.81
N VAL A 66 7.20 -19.44 -5.93
CA VAL A 66 7.85 -19.80 -4.69
C VAL A 66 6.88 -20.72 -3.98
N GLU A 67 7.23 -22.00 -3.87
CA GLU A 67 6.44 -22.96 -3.13
C GLU A 67 6.09 -22.33 -1.79
N ASP A 68 4.77 -22.20 -1.54
CA ASP A 68 4.20 -21.60 -0.35
C ASP A 68 4.51 -22.51 0.85
N SER A 69 5.79 -22.58 1.23
CA SER A 69 6.16 -22.94 2.58
C SER A 69 5.40 -21.95 3.47
N PRO A 70 4.51 -22.41 4.35
CA PRO A 70 3.75 -21.53 5.19
C PRO A 70 4.76 -20.86 6.13
N GLY A 71 5.21 -19.65 5.76
CA GLY A 71 6.04 -18.82 6.61
C GLY A 71 5.38 -18.68 7.98
N ALA A 72 6.17 -18.41 9.01
CA ALA A 72 5.66 -18.28 10.38
C ALA A 72 4.39 -17.40 10.43
N MET A 73 3.39 -17.81 11.21
CA MET A 73 2.15 -17.05 11.33
C MET A 73 2.46 -15.66 11.89
N LYS A 74 1.91 -14.62 11.25
CA LYS A 74 2.07 -13.23 11.73
C LYS A 74 1.00 -12.88 12.75
N LYS A 75 -0.28 -13.13 12.41
CA LYS A 75 -1.42 -12.87 13.30
C LYS A 75 -2.71 -13.49 12.80
N ILE A 76 -3.67 -13.64 13.70
CA ILE A 76 -5.07 -13.97 13.38
C ILE A 76 -5.86 -12.67 13.23
N ILE A 77 -6.69 -12.58 12.19
CA ILE A 77 -7.44 -11.36 11.84
C ILE A 77 -8.92 -11.49 12.21
N LYS A 78 -9.54 -12.62 11.83
CA LYS A 78 -10.99 -12.84 11.97
C LYS A 78 -11.28 -14.24 12.47
N THR A 79 -12.50 -14.42 12.97
CA THR A 79 -13.05 -15.73 13.30
C THR A 79 -14.42 -15.89 12.62
N ARG A 80 -14.76 -17.12 12.25
CA ARG A 80 -16.09 -17.51 11.75
C ARG A 80 -16.51 -18.85 12.35
N LYS A 81 -17.81 -19.07 12.46
CA LYS A 81 -18.38 -20.39 12.81
C LYS A 81 -18.88 -21.04 11.54
N ILE A 82 -18.57 -22.32 11.34
CA ILE A 82 -19.03 -23.11 10.21
C ILE A 82 -19.52 -24.47 10.72
N ARG A 83 -20.43 -25.09 9.99
CA ARG A 83 -20.89 -26.46 10.27
C ARG A 83 -20.29 -27.40 9.24
N LEU A 84 -19.36 -28.24 9.66
CA LEU A 84 -18.67 -29.22 8.81
C LEU A 84 -19.00 -30.62 9.33
N ASN A 85 -19.47 -31.51 8.46
CA ASN A 85 -19.87 -32.88 8.82
C ASN A 85 -20.85 -32.94 10.00
N GLY A 86 -21.81 -32.01 10.04
CA GLY A 86 -22.83 -31.92 11.09
C GLY A 86 -22.35 -31.32 12.41
N LYS A 87 -21.04 -31.06 12.58
CA LYS A 87 -20.45 -30.47 13.79
C LYS A 87 -20.16 -28.98 13.59
N ASP A 88 -20.46 -28.18 14.60
CA ASP A 88 -20.12 -26.76 14.60
C ASP A 88 -18.65 -26.58 14.97
N GLN A 89 -17.88 -25.97 14.08
CA GLN A 89 -16.45 -25.70 14.25
C GLN A 89 -16.17 -24.20 14.07
N ARG A 90 -15.21 -23.69 14.84
CA ARG A 90 -14.68 -22.34 14.67
C ARG A 90 -13.47 -22.38 13.75
N GLN A 91 -13.42 -21.43 12.82
CA GLN A 91 -12.25 -21.18 11.98
C GLN A 91 -11.71 -19.78 12.24
N TYR A 92 -10.42 -19.63 12.00
CA TYR A 92 -9.65 -18.42 12.21
C TYR A 92 -8.95 -18.04 10.92
N LEU A 93 -9.05 -16.76 10.53
CA LEU A 93 -8.37 -16.24 9.34
C LEU A 93 -6.94 -15.88 9.75
N ALA A 94 -5.99 -16.69 9.31
CA ALA A 94 -4.57 -16.53 9.60
C ALA A 94 -3.88 -15.74 8.49
N ARG A 95 -3.05 -14.77 8.90
CA ARG A 95 -2.11 -14.06 8.04
C ARG A 95 -0.69 -14.52 8.34
N PHE A 96 0.02 -14.90 7.30
CA PHE A 96 1.39 -15.37 7.38
C PHE A 96 2.39 -14.23 7.21
N GLN A 97 3.60 -14.41 7.74
CA GLN A 97 4.68 -13.44 7.54
C GLN A 97 5.09 -13.39 6.07
N ASN A 98 5.44 -12.20 5.59
CA ASN A 98 5.90 -11.95 4.23
C ASN A 98 4.92 -12.35 3.10
N GLN A 99 3.66 -12.64 3.44
CA GLN A 99 2.61 -12.93 2.49
C GLN A 99 1.61 -11.77 2.40
N THR A 100 1.09 -11.55 1.19
CA THR A 100 0.05 -10.56 0.93
C THR A 100 -1.31 -11.04 1.43
N ALA A 101 -2.28 -10.12 1.55
CA ALA A 101 -3.62 -10.41 2.04
C ALA A 101 -4.35 -11.48 1.20
N ASP A 102 -3.99 -11.63 -0.08
CA ASP A 102 -4.57 -12.60 -0.99
C ASP A 102 -4.24 -14.05 -0.60
N LYS A 103 -3.15 -14.24 0.17
CA LYS A 103 -2.72 -15.56 0.67
C LYS A 103 -3.22 -15.86 2.10
N ASP A 104 -4.08 -15.02 2.67
CA ASP A 104 -4.67 -15.28 3.99
C ASP A 104 -5.58 -16.52 3.94
N LYS A 105 -5.44 -17.46 4.88
CA LYS A 105 -6.19 -18.74 4.88
C LYS A 105 -7.04 -18.94 6.13
N TRP A 106 -8.20 -19.56 5.96
CA TRP A 106 -9.05 -19.99 7.07
C TRP A 106 -8.55 -21.34 7.61
N LEU A 107 -8.12 -21.36 8.87
CA LEU A 107 -7.62 -22.53 9.55
C LEU A 107 -8.55 -22.95 10.68
N ALA A 108 -8.62 -24.26 10.93
CA ALA A 108 -9.21 -24.81 12.14
C ALA A 108 -8.31 -24.52 13.35
N GLU A 109 -8.87 -24.59 14.57
CA GLU A 109 -8.11 -24.36 15.81
C GLU A 109 -6.86 -25.27 15.91
N ASP A 110 -7.00 -26.54 15.53
CA ASP A 110 -5.92 -27.54 15.58
C ASP A 110 -4.84 -27.32 14.51
N ALA A 111 -5.17 -26.62 13.42
CA ALA A 111 -4.29 -26.42 12.27
C ALA A 111 -3.45 -25.13 12.36
N ILE A 112 -3.52 -24.40 13.49
CA ILE A 112 -2.82 -23.14 13.71
C ILE A 112 -1.44 -23.43 14.34
N PRO A 113 -0.33 -23.09 13.66
CA PRO A 113 0.99 -23.07 14.29
C PRO A 113 1.00 -22.21 15.57
N ASP A 114 1.57 -22.74 16.64
CA ASP A 114 1.62 -22.07 17.96
C ASP A 114 0.25 -21.54 18.43
N GLY A 115 -0.80 -22.34 18.23
CA GLY A 115 -2.20 -21.96 18.45
C GLY A 115 -2.47 -21.27 19.78
N ASN A 116 -1.90 -21.76 20.89
CA ASN A 116 -2.11 -21.15 22.21
C ASN A 116 -1.65 -19.68 22.29
N ILE A 117 -0.48 -19.37 21.73
CA ILE A 117 0.08 -18.01 21.76
C ILE A 117 -0.72 -17.10 20.84
N ASN A 118 -0.99 -17.57 19.62
CA ASN A 118 -1.67 -16.79 18.58
C ASN A 118 -3.16 -16.56 18.89
N LEU A 119 -3.84 -17.54 19.48
CA LEU A 119 -5.23 -17.38 19.90
C LEU A 119 -5.36 -16.50 21.14
N ARG A 120 -4.39 -16.57 22.06
CA ARG A 120 -4.37 -15.68 23.23
C ARG A 120 -4.19 -14.22 22.82
N SER A 121 -3.20 -13.91 21.99
CA SER A 121 -2.96 -12.55 21.51
C SER A 121 -4.17 -11.99 20.74
N PHE A 122 -4.82 -12.82 19.92
CA PHE A 122 -6.07 -12.45 19.23
C PHE A 122 -7.23 -12.14 20.18
N ARG A 123 -7.40 -12.92 21.25
CA ARG A 123 -8.43 -12.68 22.28
C ARG A 123 -8.15 -11.39 23.04
N GLU A 124 -6.89 -11.09 23.32
CA GLU A 124 -6.47 -9.85 23.98
C GLU A 124 -6.73 -8.64 23.07
N SER A 125 -6.33 -8.67 21.80
CA SER A 125 -6.56 -7.58 20.85
C SER A 125 -8.05 -7.28 20.63
N ARG A 126 -8.88 -8.33 20.56
CA ARG A 126 -10.34 -8.19 20.41
C ARG A 126 -10.99 -7.47 21.59
N LYS A 127 -10.50 -7.68 22.82
CA LYS A 127 -11.02 -6.99 24.00
C LYS A 127 -10.71 -5.51 23.95
N THR A 128 -9.49 -5.14 23.57
CA THR A 128 -9.05 -3.75 23.45
C THR A 128 -9.84 -2.99 22.37
N GLU A 129 -10.09 -3.62 21.21
CA GLU A 129 -10.90 -3.02 20.15
C GLU A 129 -12.33 -2.72 20.60
N GLN A 130 -12.94 -3.60 21.39
CA GLN A 130 -14.30 -3.40 21.92
C GLN A 130 -14.35 -2.29 22.97
N SER A 131 -13.33 -2.16 23.82
CA SER A 131 -13.27 -1.08 24.81
C SER A 131 -13.12 0.31 24.21
N HIS A 132 -12.55 0.45 23.01
CA HIS A 132 -12.42 1.75 22.34
C HIS A 132 -13.69 2.18 21.58
N GLN A 133 -14.66 1.30 21.43
CA GLN A 133 -15.93 1.58 20.75
C GLN A 133 -17.09 1.88 21.71
N SER A 134 -16.85 1.79 23.03
CA SER A 134 -17.80 2.14 24.09
C SER A 134 -17.46 3.52 24.66
#